data_AF-A0A963RS24-F1
#
_entry.id   AF-A0A963RS24-F1
#
_cell.length_a   1.000
_cell.length_b   1.000
_cell.length_c   1.000
_cell.angle_alpha   90.00
_cell.angle_beta   90.00
_cell.angle_gamma   90.00
#
_symmetry.space_group_name_H-M   'P 1'
#
loop_
_entity.id
_entity.type
_entity.pdbx_description
1 polymer ?
#
loop_
_entity_poly.entity_id
_entity_poly.type
_entity_poly.pdbx_seq_one_letter_code
_entity_poly.pdbx_strand_id
1 'polypeptide(L)'
;AGEVLICTFHALGVRLLREDGAVLGLKPQFSILDSDDVLSLIKDCGNTTDAPTARQWQWTISRWKNAGLNAAQALAQAASEGERQTAQLMARYEERLAAYQSVDFDDLIGLPLRMLEKHQEVTQKWQGRLAHVLVDEYQDTNATQYALMKLLVGTRGSFTAVGDDDQSIYGWRGATLDNLKCLPQDFPQLKVIKLEQNYRSTSAILRAANNVIGPNPKLFPKRLFSELGEGEPVRVLACDHEQHEAERAVARIQSLRETSQAKAWRD
;
A
#
# COMPACT_ATOMS: atom_id res chain seq x y z
N ALA A 1 -20.92 -23.87 -0.90
CA ALA A 1 -20.63 -22.43 -0.95
C ALA A 1 -19.11 -22.26 -1.03
N GLY A 2 -18.61 -21.42 -1.92
CA GLY A 2 -17.17 -21.17 -2.04
C GLY A 2 -16.62 -20.49 -0.78
N GLU A 3 -15.41 -20.85 -0.39
CA GLU A 3 -14.68 -20.24 0.71
C GLU A 3 -14.31 -18.78 0.36
N VAL A 4 -14.53 -17.84 1.28
CA VAL A 4 -14.17 -16.44 1.08
C VAL A 4 -12.70 -16.25 1.43
N LEU A 5 -11.92 -15.68 0.51
CA LEU A 5 -10.53 -15.32 0.76
C LEU A 5 -10.43 -13.86 1.23
N ILE A 6 -10.07 -13.66 2.49
CA ILE A 6 -9.79 -12.35 3.08
C ILE A 6 -8.32 -12.28 3.45
N CYS A 7 -7.56 -11.43 2.76
CA CYS A 7 -6.13 -11.30 2.98
C CYS A 7 -5.59 -9.96 2.45
N THR A 8 -4.40 -9.58 2.92
CA THR A 8 -3.64 -8.47 2.34
C THR A 8 -3.03 -8.87 0.98
N PHE A 9 -2.57 -7.89 0.21
CA PHE A 9 -1.83 -8.13 -1.04
C PHE A 9 -0.62 -9.06 -0.84
N HIS A 10 0.16 -8.85 0.23
CA HIS A 10 1.33 -9.69 0.52
C HIS A 10 0.93 -11.13 0.88
N ALA A 11 -0.12 -11.31 1.68
CA ALA A 11 -0.62 -12.64 2.02
C ALA A 11 -1.20 -13.37 0.78
N LEU A 12 -1.88 -12.66 -0.11
CA LEU A 12 -2.30 -13.19 -1.41
C LEU A 12 -1.08 -13.59 -2.26
N GLY A 13 -0.05 -12.75 -2.29
CA GLY A 13 1.20 -13.02 -2.97
C GLY A 13 1.92 -14.27 -2.48
N VAL A 14 2.03 -14.44 -1.16
CA VAL A 14 2.54 -15.68 -0.55
C VAL A 14 1.72 -16.89 -1.01
N ARG A 15 0.39 -16.79 -1.01
CA ARG A 15 -0.48 -17.89 -1.44
C ARG A 15 -0.26 -18.23 -2.92
N LEU A 16 -0.21 -17.24 -3.80
CA LEU A 16 0.08 -17.39 -5.23
C LEU A 16 1.41 -18.10 -5.46
N LEU A 17 2.49 -17.64 -4.82
CA LEU A 17 3.83 -18.20 -4.97
C LEU A 17 3.96 -19.60 -4.36
N ARG A 18 3.31 -19.87 -3.23
CA ARG A 18 3.34 -21.21 -2.63
C ARG A 18 2.61 -22.25 -3.48
N GLU A 19 1.53 -21.84 -4.14
CA GLU A 19 0.71 -22.76 -4.94
C GLU A 19 1.28 -22.96 -6.35
N ASP A 20 1.75 -21.90 -7.00
CA ASP A 20 2.12 -21.94 -8.42
C ASP A 20 3.55 -21.40 -8.71
N GLY A 21 4.32 -20.97 -7.70
CA GLY A 21 5.65 -20.37 -7.88
C GLY A 21 6.72 -21.31 -8.45
N ALA A 22 6.45 -22.62 -8.52
CA ALA A 22 7.31 -23.58 -9.19
C ALA A 22 7.55 -23.25 -10.67
N VAL A 23 6.59 -22.59 -11.34
CA VAL A 23 6.76 -22.14 -12.74
C VAL A 23 7.84 -21.05 -12.89
N LEU A 24 8.16 -20.35 -11.79
CA LEU A 24 9.26 -19.40 -11.69
C LEU A 24 10.55 -20.02 -11.12
N GLY A 25 10.56 -21.34 -10.87
CA GLY A 25 11.68 -22.02 -10.23
C GLY A 25 11.77 -21.84 -8.70
N LEU A 26 10.71 -21.34 -8.06
CA LEU A 26 10.64 -21.15 -6.61
C LEU A 26 10.04 -22.39 -5.93
N LYS A 27 10.69 -22.89 -4.88
CA LYS A 27 10.17 -23.99 -4.06
C LYS A 27 9.04 -23.49 -3.14
N PRO A 28 8.01 -24.31 -2.84
CA PRO A 28 6.88 -23.88 -1.99
C PRO A 28 7.27 -23.44 -0.56
N GLN A 29 8.37 -23.95 -0.02
CA GLN A 29 8.88 -23.61 1.32
C GLN A 29 9.94 -22.50 1.28
N PHE A 30 9.84 -21.55 0.35
CA PHE A 30 10.75 -20.40 0.30
C PHE A 30 10.69 -19.58 1.60
N SER A 31 11.83 -18.96 1.95
CA SER A 31 11.94 -18.08 3.12
C SER A 31 11.52 -16.66 2.75
N ILE A 32 10.87 -15.96 3.67
CA ILE A 32 10.53 -14.53 3.51
C ILE A 32 11.49 -13.74 4.38
N LEU A 33 12.31 -12.89 3.77
CA LEU A 33 13.26 -12.05 4.49
C LEU A 33 12.57 -10.80 5.04
N ASP A 34 12.90 -10.45 6.27
CA ASP A 34 12.50 -9.18 6.86
C ASP A 34 13.43 -8.03 6.46
N SER A 35 13.17 -6.82 6.97
CA SER A 35 13.96 -5.64 6.62
C SER A 35 15.43 -5.72 7.05
N ASP A 36 15.73 -6.43 8.14
CA ASP A 36 17.09 -6.52 8.69
C ASP A 36 17.89 -7.61 7.96
N ASP A 37 17.25 -8.73 7.62
CA ASP A 37 17.80 -9.75 6.73
C ASP A 37 18.12 -9.18 5.36
N VAL A 38 17.20 -8.40 4.77
CA VAL A 38 17.41 -7.72 3.49
C VAL A 38 18.58 -6.74 3.58
N LEU A 39 18.65 -5.94 4.65
CA LEU A 39 19.74 -4.99 4.85
C LEU A 39 21.09 -5.71 4.95
N SER A 40 21.14 -6.83 5.65
CA SER A 40 22.35 -7.66 5.78
C SER A 40 22.77 -8.24 4.43
N LEU A 41 21.82 -8.77 3.66
CA LEU A 41 22.10 -9.31 2.32
C LEU A 41 22.58 -8.22 1.34
N ILE A 42 22.00 -7.02 1.42
CA ILE A 42 22.42 -5.87 0.60
C ILE A 42 23.84 -5.43 0.96
N LYS A 43 24.21 -5.40 2.25
CA LYS A 43 25.59 -5.12 2.69
C LYS A 43 26.58 -6.11 2.08
N ASP A 44 26.24 -7.39 2.13
CA ASP A 44 27.07 -8.46 1.57
C ASP A 44 27.19 -8.36 0.04
N CYS A 45 26.10 -8.01 -0.66
CA CYS A 45 26.14 -7.83 -2.11
C CYS A 45 26.95 -6.57 -2.50
N GLY A 46 26.89 -5.53 -1.67
CA GLY A 46 27.60 -4.27 -1.86
C GLY A 46 29.03 -4.26 -1.33
N ASN A 47 29.48 -5.33 -0.68
CA ASN A 47 30.75 -5.40 0.03
C ASN A 47 30.99 -4.18 0.94
N THR A 48 29.96 -3.76 1.67
CA THR A 48 30.02 -2.60 2.58
C THR A 48 29.62 -2.98 3.99
N THR A 49 30.21 -2.32 4.97
CA THR A 49 29.78 -2.37 6.37
C THR A 49 28.98 -1.13 6.76
N ASP A 50 28.93 -0.11 5.90
CA ASP A 50 28.25 1.16 6.17
C ASP A 50 26.73 1.02 6.10
N ALA A 51 26.07 1.13 7.26
CA ALA A 51 24.63 0.94 7.37
C ALA A 51 23.79 2.04 6.68
N PRO A 52 24.13 3.35 6.79
CA PRO A 52 23.45 4.40 6.04
C PRO A 52 23.46 4.17 4.52
N THR A 53 24.61 3.84 3.93
CA THR A 53 24.71 3.57 2.50
C THR A 53 23.87 2.35 2.11
N ALA A 54 23.94 1.25 2.87
CA ALA A 54 23.14 0.07 2.58
C ALA A 54 21.63 0.31 2.69
N ARG A 55 21.19 1.14 3.65
CA ARG A 55 19.77 1.57 3.76
C ARG A 55 19.33 2.41 2.57
N GLN A 56 20.20 3.28 2.05
CA GLN A 56 19.90 4.04 0.83
C GLN A 56 19.71 3.12 -0.37
N TRP A 57 20.56 2.09 -0.53
CA TRP A 57 20.38 1.08 -1.57
C TRP A 57 19.10 0.28 -1.39
N GLN A 58 18.82 -0.19 -0.17
CA GLN A 58 17.58 -0.91 0.18
C GLN A 58 16.34 -0.10 -0.21
N TRP A 59 16.31 1.19 0.16
CA TRP A 59 15.19 2.07 -0.16
C TRP A 59 15.04 2.25 -1.69
N THR A 60 16.15 2.43 -2.40
CA THR A 60 16.14 2.61 -3.85
C THR A 60 15.68 1.34 -4.59
N ILE A 61 16.16 0.18 -4.17
CA ILE A 61 15.76 -1.12 -4.71
C ILE A 61 14.28 -1.37 -4.45
N SER A 62 13.81 -1.13 -3.22
CA SER A 62 12.40 -1.28 -2.86
C SER A 62 11.50 -0.35 -3.68
N ARG A 63 11.92 0.90 -3.89
CA ARG A 63 11.21 1.85 -4.76
C ARG A 63 11.11 1.34 -6.21
N TRP A 64 12.19 0.78 -6.76
CA TRP A 64 12.17 0.21 -8.11
C TRP A 64 11.30 -1.03 -8.22
N LYS A 65 11.34 -1.94 -7.25
CA LYS A 65 10.44 -3.11 -7.20
C LYS A 65 8.97 -2.70 -7.10
N ASN A 66 8.64 -1.70 -6.28
CA ASN A 66 7.28 -1.14 -6.16
C ASN A 66 6.81 -0.40 -7.41
N ALA A 67 7.72 0.02 -8.28
CA ALA A 67 7.44 0.54 -9.62
C ALA A 67 7.41 -0.57 -10.71
N GLY A 68 7.62 -1.83 -10.33
CA GLY A 68 7.61 -2.99 -11.22
C GLY A 68 8.91 -3.25 -11.99
N LEU A 69 9.97 -2.48 -11.72
CA LEU A 69 11.25 -2.61 -12.43
C LEU A 69 12.03 -3.85 -11.98
N ASN A 70 12.72 -4.49 -12.92
CA ASN A 70 13.83 -5.43 -12.63
C ASN A 70 15.17 -4.69 -12.68
N ALA A 71 16.25 -5.37 -12.25
CA ALA A 71 17.59 -4.79 -12.25
C ALA A 71 18.05 -4.28 -13.64
N ALA A 72 17.70 -4.96 -14.73
CA ALA A 72 18.04 -4.54 -16.09
C ALA A 72 17.29 -3.26 -16.52
N GLN A 73 16.01 -3.15 -16.19
CA GLN A 73 15.20 -1.95 -16.44
C GLN A 73 15.64 -0.78 -15.56
N ALA A 74 15.93 -1.03 -14.29
CA ALA A 74 16.50 -0.04 -13.38
C ALA A 74 17.84 0.48 -13.90
N LEU A 75 18.70 -0.40 -14.41
CA LEU A 75 19.99 -0.01 -15.02
C LEU A 75 19.79 0.85 -16.27
N ALA A 76 18.83 0.49 -17.12
CA ALA A 76 18.52 1.25 -18.34
C ALA A 76 17.92 2.64 -18.05
N GLN A 77 17.22 2.80 -16.91
CA GLN A 77 16.59 4.06 -16.49
C GLN A 77 17.45 4.89 -15.53
N ALA A 78 18.61 4.38 -15.11
CA ALA A 78 19.46 5.03 -14.13
C ALA A 78 19.98 6.38 -14.62
N ALA A 79 19.70 7.45 -13.87
CA ALA A 79 20.05 8.82 -14.22
C ALA A 79 21.43 9.25 -13.69
N SER A 80 22.01 8.50 -12.75
CA SER A 80 23.31 8.82 -12.14
C SER A 80 24.22 7.60 -12.04
N GLU A 81 25.52 7.82 -11.83
CA GLU A 81 26.47 6.74 -11.53
C GLU A 81 26.05 5.95 -10.27
N GLY A 82 25.57 6.64 -9.23
CA GLY A 82 25.08 5.99 -8.01
C GLY A 82 23.88 5.09 -8.26
N GLU A 83 22.94 5.50 -9.12
CA GLU A 83 21.82 4.65 -9.52
C GLU A 83 22.29 3.46 -10.37
N ARG A 84 23.23 3.65 -11.30
CA ARG A 84 23.81 2.54 -12.08
C ARG A 84 24.48 1.50 -11.18
N GLN A 85 25.25 1.94 -10.19
CA GLN A 85 25.85 1.05 -9.19
C GLN A 85 24.78 0.33 -8.37
N THR A 86 23.73 1.03 -7.96
CA THR A 86 22.61 0.43 -7.21
C THR A 86 21.83 -0.58 -8.04
N ALA A 87 21.66 -0.37 -9.35
CA ALA A 87 21.02 -1.34 -10.25
C ALA A 87 21.87 -2.60 -10.47
N GLN A 88 23.19 -2.45 -10.60
CA GLN A 88 24.12 -3.60 -10.63
C GLN A 88 24.14 -4.37 -9.30
N LEU A 89 24.01 -3.65 -8.17
CA LEU A 89 23.83 -4.24 -6.86
C LEU A 89 22.49 -5.01 -6.77
N MET A 90 21.41 -4.43 -7.28
CA MET A 90 20.09 -5.07 -7.35
C MET A 90 20.14 -6.41 -8.09
N ALA A 91 20.86 -6.49 -9.21
CA ALA A 91 21.02 -7.74 -9.95
C ALA A 91 21.66 -8.84 -9.09
N ARG A 92 22.78 -8.52 -8.42
CA ARG A 92 23.47 -9.46 -7.51
C ARG A 92 22.59 -9.86 -6.32
N TYR A 93 21.83 -8.90 -5.79
CA TYR A 93 20.89 -9.12 -4.70
C TYR A 93 19.76 -10.08 -5.12
N GLU A 94 19.13 -9.87 -6.27
CA GLU A 94 18.10 -10.75 -6.83
C GLU A 94 18.64 -12.17 -7.12
N GLU A 95 19.88 -12.28 -7.63
CA GLU A 95 20.56 -13.57 -7.82
C GLU A 95 20.75 -14.32 -6.49
N ARG A 96 21.15 -13.62 -5.42
CA ARG A 96 21.31 -14.25 -4.09
C ARG A 96 19.98 -14.68 -3.49
N LEU A 97 18.92 -13.88 -3.63
CA LEU A 97 17.57 -14.27 -3.20
C LEU A 97 17.12 -15.57 -3.88
N ALA A 98 17.28 -15.65 -5.20
CA ALA A 98 16.94 -16.85 -5.96
C ALA A 98 17.77 -18.08 -5.54
N ALA A 99 19.08 -17.90 -5.34
CA ALA A 99 19.97 -18.97 -4.88
C ALA A 99 19.59 -19.50 -3.49
N TYR A 100 19.16 -18.61 -2.58
CA TYR A 100 18.74 -18.98 -1.22
C TYR A 100 17.30 -19.51 -1.14
N GLN A 101 16.56 -19.51 -2.25
CA GLN A 101 15.13 -19.79 -2.25
C GLN A 101 14.40 -18.87 -1.25
N SER A 102 14.75 -17.60 -1.31
CA SER A 102 14.20 -16.55 -0.46
C SER A 102 13.55 -15.46 -1.30
N VAL A 103 12.59 -14.76 -0.72
CA VAL A 103 11.95 -13.58 -1.31
C VAL A 103 11.89 -12.48 -0.25
N ASP A 104 11.90 -11.23 -0.67
CA ASP A 104 11.59 -10.11 0.23
C ASP A 104 10.10 -9.72 0.16
N PHE A 105 9.71 -8.69 0.92
CA PHE A 105 8.32 -8.21 0.94
C PHE A 105 7.85 -7.66 -0.42
N ASP A 106 8.72 -6.99 -1.18
CA ASP A 106 8.34 -6.41 -2.47
C ASP A 106 8.15 -7.51 -3.54
N ASP A 107 8.94 -8.58 -3.45
CA ASP A 107 8.84 -9.78 -4.29
C ASP A 107 7.51 -10.52 -4.11
N LEU A 108 6.88 -10.42 -2.92
CA LEU A 108 5.54 -10.97 -2.69
C LEU A 108 4.47 -10.29 -3.56
N ILE A 109 4.76 -9.15 -4.20
CA ILE A 109 3.87 -8.53 -5.18
C ILE A 109 4.45 -8.66 -6.59
N GLY A 110 5.75 -8.38 -6.75
CA GLY A 110 6.43 -8.39 -8.05
C GLY A 110 6.53 -9.77 -8.70
N LEU A 111 6.81 -10.82 -7.93
CA LEU A 111 6.91 -12.18 -8.47
C LEU A 111 5.54 -12.74 -8.89
N PRO A 112 4.45 -12.61 -8.10
CA PRO A 112 3.13 -12.98 -8.59
C PRO A 112 2.71 -12.25 -9.86
N LEU A 113 3.00 -10.95 -9.95
CA LEU A 113 2.74 -10.18 -11.17
C LEU A 113 3.45 -10.82 -12.37
N ARG A 114 4.77 -11.03 -12.27
CA ARG A 114 5.57 -11.69 -13.33
C ARG A 114 5.09 -13.10 -13.66
N MET A 115 4.66 -13.85 -12.65
CA MET A 115 4.10 -15.19 -12.82
C MET A 115 2.85 -15.14 -13.70
N LEU A 116 1.91 -14.24 -13.38
CA LEU A 116 0.64 -14.12 -14.10
C LEU A 116 0.82 -13.52 -15.50
N GLU A 117 1.81 -12.65 -15.71
CA GLU A 117 2.17 -12.12 -17.03
C GLU A 117 2.73 -13.20 -17.97
N LYS A 118 3.56 -14.10 -17.44
CA LYS A 118 4.29 -15.09 -18.25
C LYS A 118 3.56 -16.43 -18.39
N HIS A 119 2.71 -16.80 -17.44
CA HIS A 119 2.07 -18.12 -17.38
C HIS A 119 0.56 -17.98 -17.43
N GLN A 120 0.01 -17.95 -18.66
CA GLN A 120 -1.42 -17.72 -18.90
C GLN A 120 -2.31 -18.77 -18.21
N GLU A 121 -1.86 -20.03 -18.12
CA GLU A 121 -2.56 -21.11 -17.42
C GLU A 121 -2.79 -20.82 -15.94
N VAL A 122 -1.80 -20.25 -15.25
CA VAL A 122 -1.90 -19.83 -13.85
C VAL A 122 -2.88 -18.66 -13.73
N THR A 123 -2.82 -17.70 -14.65
CA THR A 123 -3.75 -16.57 -14.69
C THR A 123 -5.20 -17.01 -14.87
N GLN A 124 -5.47 -17.92 -15.81
CA GLN A 124 -6.82 -18.46 -16.03
C GLN A 124 -7.33 -19.23 -14.81
N LYS A 125 -6.47 -20.02 -14.15
CA LYS A 125 -6.79 -20.74 -12.91
C LYS A 125 -7.22 -19.76 -11.80
N TRP A 126 -6.45 -18.71 -11.56
CA TRP A 126 -6.75 -17.74 -10.49
C TRP A 126 -7.94 -16.84 -10.82
N GLN A 127 -8.08 -16.39 -12.07
CA GLN A 127 -9.29 -15.72 -12.55
C GLN A 127 -10.53 -16.62 -12.34
N GLY A 128 -10.44 -17.91 -12.65
CA GLY A 128 -11.56 -18.85 -12.45
C GLY A 128 -11.98 -19.00 -10.98
N ARG A 129 -11.02 -18.90 -10.05
CA ARG A 129 -11.27 -18.99 -8.60
C ARG A 129 -11.79 -17.69 -8.00
N LEU A 130 -11.31 -16.55 -8.48
CA LEU A 130 -11.67 -15.22 -7.98
C LEU A 130 -12.83 -14.65 -8.79
N ALA A 131 -14.03 -15.17 -8.55
CA ALA A 131 -15.23 -14.72 -9.26
C ALA A 131 -15.58 -13.24 -8.99
N HIS A 132 -15.35 -12.78 -7.76
CA HIS A 132 -15.56 -11.40 -7.33
C HIS A 132 -14.38 -10.96 -6.46
N VAL A 133 -13.78 -9.81 -6.79
CA VAL A 133 -12.66 -9.24 -6.05
C VAL A 133 -13.08 -7.96 -5.35
N LEU A 134 -12.82 -7.86 -4.05
CA LEU A 134 -13.03 -6.63 -3.29
C LEU A 134 -11.68 -6.10 -2.86
N VAL A 135 -11.42 -4.82 -3.15
CA VAL A 135 -10.18 -4.14 -2.76
C VAL A 135 -10.54 -2.95 -1.91
N ASP A 136 -10.06 -2.94 -0.67
CA ASP A 136 -10.19 -1.82 0.26
C ASP A 136 -8.95 -0.93 0.23
N GLU A 137 -9.06 0.30 0.71
CA GLU A 137 -7.99 1.31 0.76
C GLU A 137 -7.26 1.51 -0.58
N TYR A 138 -8.02 1.56 -1.67
CA TYR A 138 -7.48 1.54 -3.03
C TYR A 138 -6.57 2.75 -3.35
N GLN A 139 -6.78 3.88 -2.68
CA GLN A 139 -5.95 5.07 -2.85
C GLN A 139 -4.48 4.84 -2.48
N ASP A 140 -4.20 3.87 -1.63
CA ASP A 140 -2.85 3.58 -1.13
C ASP A 140 -2.14 2.48 -1.92
N THR A 141 -2.72 2.06 -3.06
CA THR A 141 -2.10 1.07 -3.94
C THR A 141 -0.94 1.66 -4.75
N ASN A 142 0.11 0.86 -4.93
CA ASN A 142 1.22 1.18 -5.84
C ASN A 142 0.99 0.60 -7.25
N ALA A 143 1.88 0.92 -8.20
CA ALA A 143 1.75 0.51 -9.59
C ALA A 143 1.77 -1.03 -9.76
N THR A 144 2.63 -1.74 -9.02
CA THR A 144 2.74 -3.20 -9.08
C THR A 144 1.47 -3.89 -8.54
N GLN A 145 0.91 -3.40 -7.43
CA GLN A 145 -0.35 -3.90 -6.86
C GLN A 145 -1.52 -3.67 -7.82
N TYR A 146 -1.57 -2.51 -8.47
CA TYR A 146 -2.56 -2.22 -9.50
C TYR A 146 -2.46 -3.18 -10.68
N ALA A 147 -1.27 -3.37 -11.23
CA ALA A 147 -1.03 -4.30 -12.34
C ALA A 147 -1.40 -5.74 -11.98
N LEU A 148 -1.04 -6.20 -10.78
CA LEU A 148 -1.40 -7.51 -10.25
C LEU A 148 -2.93 -7.69 -10.17
N MET A 149 -3.63 -6.69 -9.61
CA MET A 149 -5.08 -6.68 -9.52
C MET A 149 -5.75 -6.75 -10.90
N LYS A 150 -5.24 -6.01 -11.89
CA LYS A 150 -5.76 -6.06 -13.27
C LYS A 150 -5.65 -7.45 -13.89
N LEU A 151 -4.54 -8.16 -13.68
CA LEU A 151 -4.38 -9.53 -14.18
C LEU A 151 -5.30 -10.52 -13.47
N LEU A 152 -5.49 -10.38 -12.15
CA LEU A 152 -6.36 -11.28 -11.38
C LEU A 152 -7.85 -11.11 -11.71
N VAL A 153 -8.29 -9.88 -12.00
CA VAL A 153 -9.67 -9.58 -12.39
C VAL A 153 -9.90 -9.90 -13.87
N GLY A 154 -8.90 -9.63 -14.72
CA GLY A 154 -8.98 -9.79 -16.16
C GLY A 154 -10.04 -8.88 -16.80
N THR A 155 -10.41 -9.19 -18.04
CA THR A 155 -11.35 -8.39 -18.84
C THR A 155 -12.79 -8.46 -18.34
N ARG A 156 -13.12 -9.42 -17.47
CA ARG A 156 -14.45 -9.53 -16.85
C ARG A 156 -14.76 -8.36 -15.93
N GLY A 157 -13.75 -7.67 -15.41
CA GLY A 157 -13.95 -6.48 -14.58
C GLY A 157 -14.81 -6.72 -13.33
N SER A 158 -14.87 -7.96 -12.83
CA SER A 158 -15.72 -8.34 -11.70
C SER A 158 -15.05 -8.00 -10.37
N PHE A 159 -14.96 -6.70 -10.08
CA PHE A 159 -14.39 -6.20 -8.84
C PHE A 159 -15.15 -5.00 -8.27
N THR A 160 -14.94 -4.77 -6.98
CA THR A 160 -15.32 -3.54 -6.28
C THR A 160 -14.07 -2.98 -5.62
N ALA A 161 -13.72 -1.73 -5.92
CA ALA A 161 -12.67 -1.00 -5.23
C ALA A 161 -13.29 0.09 -4.35
N VAL A 162 -12.84 0.18 -3.10
CA VAL A 162 -13.23 1.21 -2.14
C VAL A 162 -11.99 2.01 -1.79
N GLY A 163 -12.11 3.33 -1.78
CA GLY A 163 -11.03 4.23 -1.41
C GLY A 163 -11.44 5.69 -1.43
N ASP A 164 -10.61 6.53 -0.84
CA ASP A 164 -10.80 7.98 -0.76
C ASP A 164 -9.52 8.70 -1.26
N ASP A 165 -9.65 9.44 -2.36
CA ASP A 165 -8.54 10.21 -2.96
C ASP A 165 -7.97 11.27 -2.02
N ASP A 166 -8.76 11.78 -1.07
CA ASP A 166 -8.33 12.76 -0.08
C ASP A 166 -7.58 12.12 1.10
N GLN A 167 -7.52 10.78 1.18
CA GLN A 167 -6.87 10.02 2.27
C GLN A 167 -5.59 9.29 1.84
N SER A 168 -5.09 9.52 0.61
CA SER A 168 -3.84 8.93 0.14
C SER A 168 -2.62 9.53 0.86
N ILE A 169 -2.09 8.83 1.86
CA ILE A 169 -0.95 9.29 2.69
C ILE A 169 0.34 8.47 2.48
N TYR A 170 0.28 7.37 1.72
CA TYR A 170 1.44 6.49 1.50
C TYR A 170 2.25 6.80 0.23
N GLY A 171 2.20 8.04 -0.27
CA GLY A 171 2.93 8.44 -1.49
C GLY A 171 4.44 8.18 -1.42
N TRP A 172 5.05 8.28 -0.23
CA TRP A 172 6.47 7.97 0.00
C TRP A 172 6.81 6.47 -0.14
N ARG A 173 5.81 5.58 -0.11
CA ARG A 173 5.93 4.14 -0.38
C ARG A 173 5.58 3.78 -1.83
N GLY A 174 5.35 4.78 -2.69
CA GLY A 174 5.00 4.57 -4.10
C GLY A 174 3.50 4.41 -4.36
N ALA A 175 2.63 4.65 -3.36
CA ALA A 175 1.21 4.79 -3.63
C ALA A 175 0.97 5.93 -4.61
N THR A 176 0.05 5.75 -5.56
CA THR A 176 -0.24 6.75 -6.57
C THR A 176 -1.73 6.92 -6.84
N LEU A 177 -2.19 8.17 -6.77
CA LEU A 177 -3.54 8.57 -7.20
C LEU A 177 -3.78 8.33 -8.69
N ASP A 178 -2.73 8.10 -9.48
CA ASP A 178 -2.88 7.77 -10.89
C ASP A 178 -3.59 6.42 -11.08
N ASN A 179 -3.49 5.49 -10.12
CA ASN A 179 -4.26 4.24 -10.17
C ASN A 179 -5.78 4.53 -10.17
N LEU A 180 -6.23 5.43 -9.28
CA LEU A 180 -7.63 5.87 -9.23
C LEU A 180 -8.05 6.63 -10.50
N LYS A 181 -7.15 7.39 -11.13
CA LYS A 181 -7.40 8.07 -12.42
C LYS A 181 -7.51 7.11 -13.59
N CYS A 182 -6.72 6.04 -13.59
CA CYS A 182 -6.68 5.05 -14.67
C CYS A 182 -7.85 4.08 -14.59
N LEU A 183 -8.44 3.87 -13.41
CA LEU A 183 -9.54 2.92 -13.21
C LEU A 183 -10.71 3.08 -14.22
N PRO A 184 -11.31 4.28 -14.42
CA PRO A 184 -12.38 4.46 -15.40
C PRO A 184 -11.93 4.27 -16.86
N GLN A 185 -10.64 4.38 -17.15
CA GLN A 185 -10.06 4.19 -18.49
C GLN A 185 -9.84 2.70 -18.76
N ASP A 186 -9.27 1.98 -17.79
CA ASP A 186 -8.99 0.55 -17.89
C ASP A 186 -10.27 -0.30 -17.75
N PHE A 187 -11.28 0.22 -17.05
CA PHE A 187 -12.59 -0.43 -16.88
C PHE A 187 -13.74 0.52 -17.25
N PRO A 188 -14.08 0.69 -18.55
CA PRO A 188 -15.10 1.65 -18.99
C PRO A 188 -16.52 1.40 -18.46
N GLN A 189 -16.81 0.18 -17.99
CA GLN A 189 -18.09 -0.18 -17.37
C GLN A 189 -18.14 0.12 -15.86
N LEU A 190 -17.06 0.67 -15.29
CA LEU A 190 -16.96 0.99 -13.87
C LEU A 190 -18.06 1.99 -13.48
N LYS A 191 -18.80 1.65 -12.43
CA LYS A 191 -19.78 2.56 -11.82
C LYS A 191 -19.14 3.22 -10.61
N VAL A 192 -19.00 4.54 -10.66
CA VAL A 192 -18.51 5.33 -9.52
C VAL A 192 -19.68 5.69 -8.63
N ILE A 193 -19.64 5.22 -7.38
CA ILE A 193 -20.64 5.53 -6.34
C ILE A 193 -19.94 6.36 -5.27
N LYS A 194 -20.45 7.56 -4.98
CA LYS A 194 -19.92 8.43 -3.94
C LYS A 194 -20.71 8.24 -2.66
N LEU A 195 -20.02 7.99 -1.55
CA LEU A 195 -20.60 7.90 -0.22
C LEU A 195 -20.24 9.18 0.55
N GLU A 196 -21.18 10.12 0.63
CA GLU A 196 -20.93 11.45 1.20
C GLU A 196 -21.49 11.61 2.62
N GLN A 197 -22.39 10.74 3.03
CA GLN A 197 -22.90 10.73 4.40
C GLN A 197 -21.87 10.09 5.33
N ASN A 198 -21.37 10.87 6.27
CA ASN A 198 -20.47 10.41 7.31
C ASN A 198 -21.25 10.03 8.57
N TYR A 199 -21.03 8.81 9.03
CA TYR A 199 -21.69 8.22 10.19
C TYR A 199 -20.81 8.24 11.46
N ARG A 200 -19.63 8.87 11.41
CA ARG A 200 -18.61 8.86 12.48
C ARG A 200 -18.54 10.17 13.26
N SER A 201 -18.65 11.30 12.57
CA SER A 201 -18.30 12.63 13.07
C SER A 201 -19.46 13.60 12.93
N THR A 202 -19.50 14.60 13.82
CA THR A 202 -20.52 15.64 13.81
C THR A 202 -20.27 16.69 12.73
N SER A 203 -21.27 17.53 12.46
CA SER A 203 -21.18 18.57 11.43
C SER A 203 -20.08 19.60 11.69
N ALA A 204 -19.77 19.92 12.95
CA ALA A 204 -18.66 20.81 13.29
C ALA A 204 -17.29 20.25 12.86
N ILE A 205 -17.05 18.95 13.09
CA ILE A 205 -15.81 18.27 12.69
C ILE A 205 -15.71 18.21 11.16
N LEU A 206 -16.80 17.82 10.48
CA LEU A 206 -16.80 17.74 9.02
C LEU A 206 -16.64 19.10 8.34
N ARG A 207 -17.17 20.18 8.93
CA ARG A 207 -16.94 21.52 8.42
C ARG A 207 -15.46 21.89 8.47
N ALA A 208 -14.77 21.56 9.56
CA ALA A 208 -13.33 21.76 9.65
C ALA A 208 -12.58 20.91 8.60
N ALA A 209 -12.89 19.61 8.50
CA ALA A 209 -12.26 18.72 7.53
C ALA A 209 -12.47 19.18 6.08
N ASN A 210 -13.72 19.50 5.69
CA ASN A 210 -14.06 20.00 4.35
C ASN A 210 -13.34 21.32 4.03
N ASN A 211 -13.18 22.21 5.01
CA ASN A 211 -12.47 23.48 4.82
C ASN A 211 -10.95 23.28 4.65
N VAL A 212 -10.35 22.35 5.39
CA VAL A 212 -8.92 22.02 5.26
C VAL A 212 -8.63 21.39 3.90
N ILE A 213 -9.48 20.47 3.46
CA ILE A 213 -9.24 19.68 2.25
C ILE A 213 -9.73 20.36 0.96
N GLY A 214 -10.57 21.39 1.09
CA GLY A 214 -11.19 22.12 -0.03
C GLY A 214 -10.22 22.74 -1.05
N PRO A 215 -9.08 23.32 -0.63
CA PRO A 215 -8.09 23.88 -1.56
C PRO A 215 -7.35 22.85 -2.41
N ASN A 216 -7.36 21.55 -2.05
CA ASN A 216 -6.62 20.54 -2.78
C ASN A 216 -7.29 20.20 -4.12
N PRO A 217 -6.51 19.89 -5.18
CA PRO A 217 -7.06 19.34 -6.41
C PRO A 217 -7.92 18.11 -6.13
N LYS A 218 -9.12 18.07 -6.71
CA LYS A 218 -10.08 16.98 -6.50
C LYS A 218 -10.11 16.05 -7.69
N LEU A 219 -9.79 14.77 -7.46
CA LEU A 219 -9.98 13.75 -8.48
C LEU A 219 -11.47 13.37 -8.55
N PHE A 220 -12.08 13.12 -7.40
CA PHE A 220 -13.52 12.90 -7.29
C PHE A 220 -14.14 14.00 -6.43
N PRO A 221 -14.90 14.95 -7.02
CA PRO A 221 -15.53 16.01 -6.23
C PRO A 221 -16.55 15.38 -5.30
N LYS A 222 -16.35 15.60 -4.00
CA LYS A 222 -17.22 15.09 -2.93
C LYS A 222 -17.30 16.10 -1.79
N ARG A 223 -18.43 16.11 -1.09
CA ARG A 223 -18.60 16.93 0.11
C ARG A 223 -19.27 16.14 1.22
N LEU A 224 -18.53 15.88 2.29
CA LEU A 224 -19.04 15.08 3.40
C LEU A 224 -20.05 15.86 4.25
N PHE A 225 -21.14 15.21 4.65
CA PHE A 225 -22.14 15.74 5.58
C PHE A 225 -22.48 14.72 6.69
N SER A 226 -23.11 15.17 7.78
CA SER A 226 -23.48 14.33 8.93
C SER A 226 -24.90 14.62 9.41
N GLU A 227 -25.57 13.58 9.89
CA GLU A 227 -26.88 13.65 10.54
C GLU A 227 -26.80 13.54 12.07
N LEU A 228 -25.59 13.42 12.63
CA LEU A 228 -25.38 13.35 14.09
C LEU A 228 -25.59 14.68 14.83
N GLY A 229 -25.98 15.74 14.10
CA GLY A 229 -26.12 17.10 14.61
C GLY A 229 -24.82 17.92 14.55
N GLU A 230 -24.85 19.11 15.15
CA GLU A 230 -23.69 20.03 15.14
C GLU A 230 -22.51 19.51 15.96
N GLY A 231 -22.77 18.95 17.14
CA GLY A 231 -21.74 18.55 18.09
C GLY A 231 -20.99 19.74 18.71
N GLU A 232 -19.93 19.44 19.46
CA GLU A 232 -19.04 20.50 19.98
C GLU A 232 -18.19 21.10 18.86
N PRO A 233 -17.95 22.43 18.88
CA PRO A 233 -17.00 23.07 17.96
C PRO A 233 -15.58 22.52 18.11
N VAL A 234 -14.86 22.43 16.99
CA VAL A 234 -13.42 22.13 16.99
C VAL A 234 -12.67 23.24 17.72
N ARG A 235 -11.84 22.88 18.69
CA ARG A 235 -11.08 23.83 19.51
C ARG A 235 -9.60 23.80 19.11
N VAL A 236 -8.98 24.97 19.03
CA VAL A 236 -7.55 25.14 18.80
C VAL A 236 -6.95 25.81 20.03
N LEU A 237 -5.84 25.27 20.56
CA LEU A 237 -5.16 25.81 21.72
C LEU A 237 -3.71 26.12 21.33
N ALA A 238 -3.31 27.39 21.47
CA ALA A 238 -1.92 27.79 21.36
C ALA A 238 -1.20 27.42 22.67
N CYS A 239 -0.04 26.77 22.54
CA CYS A 239 0.82 26.39 23.67
C CYS A 239 2.21 27.00 23.47
N ASP A 240 2.88 27.34 24.56
CA ASP A 240 4.17 28.06 24.51
C ASP A 240 5.34 27.15 24.06
N HIS A 241 5.24 25.85 24.33
CA HIS A 241 6.23 24.82 23.98
C HIS A 241 5.61 23.42 24.05
N GLU A 242 6.32 22.39 23.54
CA GLU A 242 5.87 21.00 23.48
C GLU A 242 5.40 20.43 24.83
N GLN A 243 6.12 20.75 25.91
CA GLN A 243 5.76 20.28 27.25
C GLN A 243 4.43 20.90 27.75
N HIS A 244 4.16 22.19 27.42
CA HIS A 244 2.89 22.83 27.75
C HIS A 244 1.74 22.18 26.96
N GLU A 245 1.94 21.87 25.67
CA GLU A 245 0.96 21.12 24.87
C GLU A 245 0.61 19.77 25.50
N ALA A 246 1.63 18.99 25.89
CA ALA A 246 1.45 17.69 26.53
C ALA A 246 0.65 17.80 27.84
N GLU A 247 0.98 18.77 28.69
CA GLU A 247 0.27 19.03 29.95
C GLU A 247 -1.20 19.39 29.71
N ARG A 248 -1.48 20.24 28.72
CA ARG A 248 -2.86 20.63 28.36
C ARG A 248 -3.65 19.46 27.79
N ALA A 249 -3.04 18.61 26.98
CA ALA A 249 -3.67 17.39 26.46
C ALA A 249 -4.03 16.42 27.60
N VAL A 250 -3.09 16.17 28.52
CA VAL A 250 -3.31 15.30 29.70
C VAL A 250 -4.44 15.86 30.58
N ALA A 251 -4.41 17.15 30.90
CA ALA A 251 -5.44 17.79 31.71
C ALA A 251 -6.83 17.66 31.05
N ARG A 252 -6.92 17.79 29.72
CA ARG A 252 -8.18 17.61 28.99
C ARG A 252 -8.68 16.17 29.04
N ILE A 253 -7.80 15.18 28.86
CA ILE A 253 -8.15 13.76 28.95
C ILE A 253 -8.66 13.42 30.36
N GLN A 254 -7.97 13.90 31.41
CA GLN A 254 -8.39 13.70 32.80
C GLN A 254 -9.78 14.31 33.07
N SER A 255 -10.00 15.57 32.66
CA SER A 255 -11.29 16.24 32.78
C SER A 255 -12.42 15.47 32.07
N LEU A 256 -12.18 14.96 30.85
CA LEU A 256 -13.14 14.13 30.12
C LEU A 256 -13.44 12.81 30.84
N ARG A 257 -12.42 12.16 31.42
CA ARG A 257 -12.59 10.91 32.15
C ARG A 257 -13.39 11.07 33.44
N GLU A 258 -13.22 12.19 34.14
CA GLU A 258 -13.99 12.51 35.34
C GLU A 258 -15.47 12.78 35.03
N THR A 259 -15.73 13.44 33.90
CA THR A 259 -17.08 13.87 33.49
C THR A 259 -17.83 12.84 32.64
N SER A 260 -17.13 11.88 32.04
CA SER A 260 -17.75 10.83 31.22
C SER A 260 -18.57 9.84 32.04
N GLN A 261 -19.79 9.55 31.58
CA GLN A 261 -20.62 8.47 32.12
C GLN A 261 -20.14 7.08 31.68
N ALA A 262 -19.41 6.99 30.56
CA ALA A 262 -18.78 5.76 30.07
C ALA A 262 -17.36 5.68 30.60
N LYS A 263 -17.21 5.22 31.85
CA LYS A 263 -15.90 5.05 32.53
C LYS A 263 -15.16 3.79 32.13
N ALA A 264 -15.85 2.82 31.52
CA ALA A 264 -15.28 1.56 31.09
C ALA A 264 -14.95 1.61 29.60
N TRP A 265 -13.74 1.19 29.25
CA TRP A 265 -13.36 0.85 27.89
C TRP A 265 -14.24 -0.31 27.40
N ARG A 266 -14.78 -0.21 26.19
CA ARG A 266 -15.44 -1.31 25.50
C ARG A 266 -14.59 -1.64 24.27
N ASP A 267 -14.17 -2.89 24.18
CA ASP A 267 -13.63 -3.51 22.96
C ASP A 267 -14.60 -3.33 21.79
#